data_AF-A0A529LXI9-F1
#
_entry.id   AF-A0A529LXI9-F1
#
_cell.length_a   1.000
_cell.length_b   1.000
_cell.length_c   1.000
_cell.angle_alpha   90.00
_cell.angle_beta   90.00
_cell.angle_gamma   90.00
#
_symmetry.space_group_name_H-M   'P 1'
#
loop_
_entity.id
_entity.type
_entity.pdbx_description
1 polymer ?
#
loop_
_entity_poly.entity_id
_entity_poly.type
_entity_poly.pdbx_seq_one_letter_code
_entity_poly.pdbx_strand_id
1 'polypeptide(L)'
;MSMAHEITAGFMPLFDSAVLVAAAEMGFAAREGIELKLQRETSWANIRDRIAIGHFDVAHMLGPMPLACSLGLTPLASETIVPFSLGLGGNCITVSN
;
A
#
# COMPACT_ATOMS: atom_id res chain seq x y z
N MET A 1 12.31 -12.54 -24.17
CA MET A 1 12.22 -12.14 -22.75
C MET A 1 10.85 -11.49 -22.59
N SER A 2 9.93 -12.04 -21.80
CA SER A 2 8.65 -11.34 -21.59
C SER A 2 8.95 -10.05 -20.82
N MET A 3 8.32 -8.94 -21.21
CA MET A 3 8.49 -7.68 -20.48
C MET A 3 7.87 -7.84 -19.09
N ALA A 4 8.65 -7.55 -18.05
CA ALA A 4 8.12 -7.49 -16.69
C ALA A 4 7.11 -6.35 -16.60
N HIS A 5 6.02 -6.56 -15.86
CA HIS A 5 5.03 -5.52 -15.62
C HIS A 5 5.45 -4.69 -14.41
N GLU A 6 5.70 -3.40 -14.63
CA GLU A 6 6.07 -2.48 -13.56
C GLU A 6 4.86 -2.09 -12.73
N ILE A 7 4.96 -2.26 -11.41
CA ILE A 7 3.94 -1.87 -10.42
C ILE A 7 4.60 -1.01 -9.35
N THR A 8 4.09 0.20 -9.15
CA THR A 8 4.54 1.11 -8.09
C THR A 8 3.64 0.96 -6.86
N ALA A 9 4.25 0.58 -5.73
CA ALA A 9 3.56 0.33 -4.47
C ALA A 9 3.96 1.33 -3.38
N GLY A 10 2.99 2.11 -2.89
CA GLY A 10 3.17 3.01 -1.76
C GLY A 10 3.09 2.28 -0.41
N PHE A 11 3.97 2.60 0.55
CA PHE A 11 3.90 2.01 1.89
C PHE A 11 4.35 2.95 3.00
N MET A 12 3.80 2.74 4.21
CA MET A 12 4.30 3.33 5.45
C MET A 12 5.33 2.40 6.09
N PRO A 13 6.43 2.90 6.67
CA PRO A 13 7.47 2.07 7.27
C PRO A 13 7.08 1.54 8.66
N LEU A 14 5.99 0.76 8.68
CA LEU A 14 5.44 0.05 9.84
C LEU A 14 5.60 -1.46 9.62
N PHE A 15 5.49 -2.24 10.69
CA PHE A 15 5.71 -3.69 10.65
C PHE A 15 4.74 -4.43 9.71
N ASP A 16 3.51 -3.97 9.61
CA ASP A 16 2.48 -4.52 8.72
C ASP A 16 2.77 -4.31 7.22
N SER A 17 3.78 -3.51 6.85
CA SER A 17 4.29 -3.44 5.47
C SER A 17 5.19 -4.62 5.08
N ALA A 18 5.56 -5.49 6.02
CA ALA A 18 6.57 -6.53 5.83
C ALA A 18 6.27 -7.48 4.66
N VAL A 19 5.00 -7.85 4.45
CA VAL A 19 4.60 -8.72 3.33
C VAL A 19 4.92 -8.08 1.98
N LEU A 20 4.61 -6.78 1.84
CA LEU A 20 4.86 -6.02 0.61
C LEU A 20 6.38 -5.83 0.38
N VAL A 21 7.14 -5.56 1.45
CA VAL A 21 8.60 -5.45 1.38
C VAL A 21 9.23 -6.78 0.99
N ALA A 22 8.84 -7.88 1.64
CA ALA A 22 9.31 -9.22 1.31
C ALA A 22 8.98 -9.61 -0.14
N ALA A 23 7.81 -9.20 -0.66
CA ALA A 23 7.43 -9.48 -2.04
C ALA A 23 8.44 -8.92 -3.06
N ALA A 24 8.96 -7.70 -2.81
CA ALA A 24 9.98 -7.09 -3.65
C ALA A 24 11.37 -7.70 -3.41
N GLU A 25 11.81 -7.73 -2.15
CA GLU A 25 13.21 -8.05 -1.78
C GLU A 25 13.54 -9.53 -1.90
N MET A 26 12.56 -10.42 -1.67
CA MET A 26 12.78 -11.87 -1.74
C MET A 26 12.50 -12.46 -3.14
N GLY A 27 12.21 -11.61 -4.13
CA GLY A 27 11.96 -12.03 -5.50
C GLY A 27 10.62 -12.72 -5.74
N PHE A 28 9.67 -12.63 -4.80
CA PHE A 28 8.33 -13.20 -5.02
C PHE A 28 7.59 -12.48 -6.16
N ALA A 29 7.66 -11.15 -6.22
CA ALA A 29 7.05 -10.38 -7.32
C ALA A 29 7.70 -10.71 -8.68
N ALA A 30 9.04 -10.80 -8.71
CA ALA A 30 9.78 -11.12 -9.93
C ALA A 30 9.43 -12.52 -10.48
N ARG A 31 9.17 -13.50 -9.61
CA ARG A 31 8.71 -14.84 -10.00
C ARG A 31 7.36 -14.82 -10.71
N GLU A 32 6.52 -13.84 -10.43
CA GLU A 32 5.22 -13.62 -11.07
C GLU A 32 5.32 -12.66 -12.28
N GLY A 33 6.53 -12.28 -12.69
CA GLY A 33 6.75 -11.36 -13.81
C GLY A 33 6.46 -9.89 -13.50
N ILE A 34 6.44 -9.51 -12.22
CA ILE A 34 6.18 -8.16 -11.74
C ILE A 34 7.48 -7.49 -11.30
N GLU A 35 7.76 -6.30 -11.82
CA GLU A 35 8.77 -5.39 -11.29
C GLU A 35 8.11 -4.49 -10.23
N LEU A 36 8.21 -4.88 -8.96
CA LEU A 36 7.57 -4.18 -7.85
C LEU A 36 8.47 -3.05 -7.32
N LYS A 37 8.11 -1.80 -7.59
CA LYS A 37 8.79 -0.60 -7.09
C LYS A 37 8.16 -0.12 -5.79
N LEU A 38 8.91 -0.19 -4.70
CA LEU A 38 8.45 0.27 -3.39
C LEU A 38 8.73 1.75 -3.19
N GLN A 39 7.71 2.52 -2.81
CA GLN A 39 7.84 3.93 -2.46
C GLN A 39 7.41 4.16 -1.01
N ARG A 40 8.40 4.52 -0.18
CA ARG A 40 8.20 4.86 1.22
C ARG A 40 7.50 6.21 1.34
N GLU A 41 6.46 6.27 2.16
CA GLU A 41 5.73 7.48 2.51
C GLU A 41 5.89 7.87 3.98
N THR A 42 5.55 9.13 4.27
CA THR A 42 5.66 9.73 5.61
C THR A 42 4.30 9.97 6.26
N SER A 43 3.20 9.90 5.51
CA SER A 43 1.86 10.08 6.04
C SER A 43 0.82 9.25 5.30
N TRP A 44 -0.26 8.89 5.99
CA TRP A 44 -1.43 8.25 5.38
C TRP A 44 -2.17 9.16 4.40
N ALA A 45 -2.10 10.48 4.58
CA ALA A 45 -2.66 11.44 3.63
C ALA A 45 -1.95 11.35 2.27
N ASN A 46 -0.62 11.24 2.27
CA ASN A 46 0.13 11.05 1.03
C ASN A 46 -0.29 9.76 0.32
N ILE A 47 -0.40 8.65 1.06
CA ILE A 47 -0.85 7.38 0.48
C ILE A 47 -2.22 7.53 -0.19
N ARG A 48 -3.19 8.12 0.50
CA ARG A 48 -4.55 8.38 -0.02
C ARG A 48 -4.55 9.26 -1.27
N ASP A 49 -3.78 10.35 -1.25
CA ASP A 49 -3.81 11.31 -2.34
C ASP A 49 -3.09 10.75 -3.57
N ARG A 50 -1.98 10.03 -3.36
CA ARG A 50 -1.17 9.44 -4.43
C ARG A 50 -1.80 8.21 -5.08
N ILE A 51 -2.56 7.39 -4.34
CA ILE A 51 -3.37 6.33 -4.95
C ILE A 51 -4.47 6.96 -5.82
N ALA A 52 -5.11 8.04 -5.35
CA ALA A 52 -6.23 8.65 -6.06
C ALA A 52 -5.84 9.34 -7.38
N ILE A 53 -4.62 9.88 -7.47
CA ILE A 53 -4.08 10.50 -8.69
C ILE A 53 -3.31 9.52 -9.59
N GLY A 54 -3.22 8.24 -9.22
CA GLY A 54 -2.54 7.21 -10.01
C GLY A 54 -1.00 7.27 -9.94
N HIS A 55 -0.43 7.88 -8.90
CA HIS A 55 1.01 7.78 -8.63
C HIS A 55 1.40 6.41 -8.05
N PHE A 56 0.43 5.70 -7.49
CA PHE A 56 0.57 4.33 -7.01
C PHE A 56 -0.44 3.46 -7.74
N ASP A 57 -0.02 2.26 -8.13
CA ASP A 57 -0.91 1.22 -8.64
C ASP A 57 -1.55 0.47 -7.48
N VAL A 58 -0.79 0.28 -6.39
CA VAL A 58 -1.23 -0.37 -5.15
C VAL A 58 -0.63 0.34 -3.94
N ALA A 59 -1.25 0.18 -2.76
CA ALA A 59 -0.69 0.71 -1.53
C ALA A 59 -1.03 -0.14 -0.31
N HIS A 60 -0.11 -0.16 0.65
CA HIS A 60 -0.42 -0.51 2.04
C HIS A 60 -1.24 0.63 2.64
N MET A 61 -2.46 0.32 3.10
CA MET A 61 -3.44 1.30 3.56
C MET A 61 -4.10 0.86 4.86
N LEU A 62 -4.57 1.82 5.67
CA LEU A 62 -5.44 1.53 6.81
C LEU A 62 -6.78 0.98 6.30
N GLY A 63 -7.32 -0.03 6.98
CA GLY A 63 -8.53 -0.75 6.53
C GLY A 63 -9.72 0.14 6.10
N PRO A 64 -10.04 1.24 6.81
CA PRO A 64 -11.14 2.12 6.40
C PRO A 64 -10.85 3.00 5.17
N MET A 65 -9.59 3.22 4.78
CA MET A 65 -9.24 4.18 3.74
C MET A 65 -9.74 3.78 2.35
N PRO A 66 -9.53 2.53 1.86
CA PRO A 66 -10.08 2.11 0.56
C PRO A 66 -11.60 2.25 0.49
N LEU A 67 -12.30 1.91 1.59
CA LEU A 67 -13.75 2.09 1.70
C LEU A 67 -14.15 3.56 1.56
N ALA A 68 -13.48 4.46 2.29
CA ALA A 68 -13.73 5.89 2.22
C ALA A 68 -13.44 6.46 0.82
N CYS A 69 -12.37 6.01 0.16
CA CYS A 69 -12.02 6.40 -1.20
C CYS A 69 -13.10 6.00 -2.21
N SER A 70 -13.55 4.73 -2.16
CA SER A 70 -14.57 4.22 -3.09
C SER A 70 -15.96 4.83 -2.84
N LEU A 71 -16.25 5.25 -1.60
CA LEU A 71 -17.50 5.96 -1.24
C LEU A 71 -17.44 7.48 -1.48
N GLY A 72 -16.31 8.02 -1.94
CA GLY A 72 -16.15 9.47 -2.16
C GLY A 72 -16.12 10.30 -0.86
N LEU A 73 -15.72 9.69 0.27
CA LEU A 73 -15.59 10.35 1.57
C LEU A 73 -14.21 11.00 1.78
N THR A 74 -13.34 10.93 0.77
CA THR A 74 -12.02 11.56 0.73
C THR A 74 -12.01 12.74 -0.25
N PRO A 75 -11.06 13.68 -0.14
CA PRO A 75 -10.98 14.84 -1.05
C PRO A 75 -10.91 14.45 -2.53
N LEU A 76 -10.26 13.31 -2.81
CA LEU A 76 -10.21 12.70 -4.13
C LEU A 76 -10.82 11.30 -4.02
N ALA A 77 -11.89 11.05 -4.76
CA ALA A 77 -12.49 9.73 -4.87
C ALA A 77 -11.62 8.84 -5.76
N SER A 78 -11.52 7.56 -5.42
CA SER A 78 -10.76 6.58 -6.18
C SER A 78 -11.40 5.23 -5.99
N GLU A 79 -11.69 4.54 -7.09
CA GLU A 79 -12.20 3.18 -7.03
C GLU A 79 -11.05 2.25 -6.62
N THR A 80 -11.24 1.58 -5.49
CA THR A 80 -10.23 0.68 -4.92
C THR A 80 -10.83 -0.67 -4.61
N ILE A 81 -10.00 -1.70 -4.75
CA ILE A 81 -10.28 -3.06 -4.29
C ILE A 81 -9.30 -3.44 -3.17
N VAL A 82 -9.74 -4.26 -2.22
CA VAL A 82 -8.91 -4.73 -1.11
C VAL A 82 -8.80 -6.26 -1.19
N PRO A 83 -7.79 -6.80 -1.88
CA PRO A 83 -7.72 -8.24 -2.17
C PRO A 83 -7.36 -9.09 -0.95
N PHE A 84 -6.61 -8.54 0.03
CA PHE A 84 -6.23 -9.25 1.24
C PHE A 84 -5.81 -8.28 2.37
N SER A 85 -5.72 -8.79 3.60
CA SER A 85 -5.17 -8.05 4.74
C SER A 85 -3.68 -8.33 4.92
N LEU A 86 -2.90 -7.29 5.24
CA LEU A 86 -1.45 -7.38 5.45
C LEU A 86 -1.06 -7.83 6.87
N GLY A 87 -1.97 -7.68 7.84
CA GLY A 87 -1.69 -8.04 9.22
C GLY A 87 -2.92 -7.96 10.13
N LEU A 88 -2.77 -8.52 11.32
CA LEU A 88 -3.75 -8.45 12.40
C LEU A 88 -3.02 -8.13 13.71
N GLY A 89 -3.37 -7.03 14.37
CA GLY A 89 -2.70 -6.58 15.60
C GLY A 89 -1.43 -5.76 15.34
N GLY A 90 -0.43 -5.88 16.22
CA GLY A 90 0.86 -5.18 16.12
C GLY A 90 0.85 -3.67 16.45
N ASN A 91 -0.34 -3.09 16.64
CA ASN A 91 -0.52 -1.72 17.07
C ASN A 91 -0.46 -1.63 18.60
N CYS A 92 -0.10 -0.45 19.11
CA CYS A 92 0.03 -0.20 20.54
C CYS A 92 -0.57 1.16 20.91
N ILE A 93 -1.17 1.24 22.10
CA ILE A 93 -1.55 2.49 22.75
C ILE A 93 -0.49 2.77 23.82
N THR A 94 0.09 3.96 23.78
CA THR A 94 1.09 4.41 24.77
C THR A 94 0.58 5.63 25.51
N VAL A 95 1.11 5.88 26.71
CA VAL A 95 0.77 7.03 27.55
C VAL A 95 2.04 7.75 27.99
N SER A 96 1.95 9.05 28.28
CA SER A 96 3.05 9.79 28.90
C SER A 96 3.29 9.29 30.32
N ASN A 97 4.54 9.42 30.79
CA ASN A 97 4.91 9.14 32.18
C ASN A 97 4.26 10.12 33.16
#